data_AF-A0A3Q3BM84-F1
#
_entry.id   AF-A0A3Q3BM84-F1
#
_cell.length_a   1.000
_cell.length_b   1.000
_cell.length_c   1.000
_cell.angle_alpha   90.00
_cell.angle_beta   90.00
_cell.angle_gamma   90.00
#
_symmetry.space_group_name_H-M   'P 1'
#
loop_
_entity.id
_entity.type
_entity.pdbx_description
1 polymer ?
#
loop_
_entity_poly.entity_id
_entity_poly.type
_entity_poly.pdbx_seq_one_letter_code
_entity_poly.pdbx_strand_id
1 'polypeptide(L)' 'IFQQDNACPHTTHVSKDRMLHVEVLPWSARSPIFFQIEHVWDLLGCQL' A
#
# COMPACT_ATOMS: atom_id res chain seq x y z
N ILE A 1 -8.62 -0.33 9.22
CA ILE A 1 -7.32 -0.92 8.82
C ILE A 1 -7.08 -0.61 7.35
N PHE A 2 -6.03 0.13 7.04
CA PHE A 2 -5.64 0.60 5.71
C PHE A 2 -4.29 0.01 5.32
N GLN A 3 -4.15 -0.42 4.07
CA GLN A 3 -2.96 -1.07 3.54
C GLN A 3 -2.50 -0.29 2.31
N GLN A 4 -1.26 0.20 2.32
CA GLN A 4 -0.66 1.01 1.25
C GLN A 4 0.84 0.71 1.15
N ASP A 5 1.44 0.96 0.00
CA ASP A 5 2.89 0.88 -0.20
C ASP A 5 3.70 1.87 0.64
N ASN A 6 4.99 1.58 0.74
CA ASN A 6 5.96 2.42 1.44
C ASN A 6 6.63 3.44 0.49
N ALA A 7 6.03 3.75 -0.66
CA ALA A 7 6.57 4.75 -1.58
C ALA A 7 6.74 6.09 -0.84
N CYS A 8 7.76 6.85 -1.24
CA CYS A 8 8.13 8.11 -0.59
C CYS A 8 6.95 9.08 -0.43
N PRO A 9 6.07 9.32 -1.43
CA PRO A 9 4.92 10.21 -1.28
C PRO A 9 3.96 9.79 -0.16
N HIS A 10 3.75 8.48 0.02
CA HIS A 10 2.82 7.89 0.97
C HIS A 10 3.37 7.88 2.41
N THR A 11 4.70 7.96 2.55
CA THR A 11 5.38 7.96 3.86
C THR A 11 5.83 9.34 4.33
N THR A 12 5.58 10.39 3.53
CA THR A 12 5.81 11.79 3.93
C THR A 12 5.01 12.18 5.17
N HIS A 13 5.50 13.20 5.89
CA HIS A 13 4.83 13.73 7.08
C HIS A 13 3.39 14.16 6.78
N VAL A 14 3.18 14.86 5.65
CA VAL A 14 1.86 15.36 5.24
C VAL A 14 0.87 14.20 5.04
N SER A 15 1.30 13.11 4.41
CA SER A 15 0.47 11.93 4.20
C SER A 15 0.15 11.22 5.53
N LYS A 16 1.14 11.10 6.42
CA LYS A 16 0.95 10.51 7.77
C LYS A 16 -0.01 11.33 8.62
N ASP A 17 0.08 12.65 8.59
CA ASP A 17 -0.83 13.54 9.33
C ASP A 17 -2.29 13.36 8.91
N ARG A 18 -2.53 13.09 7.63
CA ARG A 18 -3.88 12.80 7.11
C ARG A 18 -4.38 11.42 7.53
N MET A 19 -3.50 10.54 7.95
CA MET A 19 -3.79 9.16 8.34
C MET A 19 -3.81 8.95 9.86
N LEU A 20 -3.72 10.02 10.67
CA LEU A 20 -3.69 9.93 12.15
C LEU A 20 -4.88 9.18 12.77
N HIS A 21 -6.04 9.18 12.10
CA HIS A 21 -7.26 8.51 12.56
C HIS A 21 -7.52 7.17 11.87
N VAL A 22 -6.59 6.72 11.03
CA VAL A 22 -6.68 5.49 10.25
C VAL A 22 -5.60 4.54 10.73
N GLU A 23 -6.01 3.36 11.18
CA GLU A 23 -5.06 2.30 11.47
C GLU A 23 -4.40 1.82 10.18
N VAL A 24 -3.10 2.10 10.00
CA VAL A 24 -2.32 1.70 8.82
C VAL A 24 -1.49 0.46 9.14
N LEU A 25 -1.57 -0.57 8.30
CA LEU A 25 -0.76 -1.77 8.45
C LEU A 25 0.73 -1.48 8.21
N PRO A 26 1.65 -2.03 9.04
CA PRO A 26 3.08 -1.88 8.81
C PRO A 26 3.52 -2.60 7.53
N TRP A 27 4.21 -1.90 6.64
CA TRP A 27 4.76 -2.48 5.41
C TRP A 27 6.10 -3.19 5.68
N SER A 28 6.23 -4.44 5.24
CA SER A 28 7.51 -5.17 5.29
C SER A 28 8.39 -4.77 4.09
N ALA A 29 9.63 -4.35 4.34
CA ALA A 29 10.60 -3.96 3.30
C ALA A 29 10.97 -5.10 2.31
N ARG A 30 10.51 -6.33 2.56
CA ARG A 30 10.73 -7.53 1.73
C ARG A 30 9.42 -8.18 1.26
N SER A 31 8.34 -7.41 1.13
CA SER A 31 7.06 -7.91 0.59
C SER A 31 6.76 -7.39 -0.81
N PRO A 32 7.47 -7.85 -1.86
CA PRO A 32 7.03 -7.62 -3.23
C PRO A 32 5.90 -8.58 -3.68
N ILE A 33 5.43 -9.51 -2.83
CA ILE A 33 4.58 -10.64 -3.28
C ILE A 33 3.22 -10.76 -2.56
N PHE A 34 2.82 -9.80 -1.72
CA PHE A 34 1.61 -9.96 -0.88
C PHE A 34 0.65 -8.77 -0.82
N PHE A 35 0.77 -7.81 -1.75
CA PHE A 35 -0.18 -6.72 -1.78
C PHE A 35 -1.41 -7.08 -2.59
N GLN A 36 -2.56 -6.93 -1.94
CA GLN A 36 -3.86 -7.17 -2.56
C GLN A 36 -4.01 -6.39 -3.86
N ILE A 37 -3.44 -5.19 -3.95
CA ILE A 37 -3.50 -4.37 -5.17
C ILE A 37 -2.66 -4.96 -6.31
N GLU A 38 -1.44 -5.47 -6.07
CA GLU A 38 -0.60 -6.08 -7.10
C GLU A 38 -1.26 -7.33 -7.68
N HIS A 39 -1.83 -8.19 -6.83
CA HIS A 39 -2.57 -9.35 -7.29
C HIS A 39 -3.83 -8.96 -8.09
N VAL A 40 -4.51 -7.87 -7.72
CA VAL A 40 -5.64 -7.33 -8.50
C VAL A 40 -5.18 -6.81 -9.85
N TRP A 41 -4.04 -6.11 -9.91
CA TRP A 41 -3.44 -5.67 -11.17
C TRP A 41 -3.03 -6.85 -12.05
N ASP A 42 -2.45 -7.92 -11.48
CA ASP A 42 -2.11 -9.14 -12.20
C ASP A 42 -3.37 -9.81 -12.77
N LEU A 43 -4.45 -9.91 -11.98
CA LEU A 43 -5.74 -10.44 -12.45
C LEU A 43 -6.34 -9.60 -13.58
N LEU A 44 -6.27 -8.27 -13.47
CA LEU A 44 -6.76 -7.34 -14.49
C LEU A 44 -5.88 -7.32 -15.74
N GLY A 45 -4.56 -7.42 -15.58
CA GLY A 45 -3.58 -7.48 -16.67
C GLY A 45 -3.56 -8.83 -17.39
N CYS A 46 -4.00 -9.90 -16.73
CA CYS A 46 -4.31 -11.18 -17.37
C CYS A 46 -5.68 -11.18 -18.08
N GLN A 47 -6.51 -10.14 -17.89
CA GLN A 47 -7.83 -9.98 -18.52
C GLN A 47 -7.86 -8.98 -19.69
N LEU A 48 -6.74 -8.32 -19.99
CA LEU A 48 -6.55 -7.43 -21.15
C LEU A 48 -5.65 -8.08 -22.21
#